data_AF-A0A4Y8CE59-F1
#
_entry.id   AF-A0A4Y8CE59-F1
#
_cell.length_a   1.000
_cell.length_b   1.000
_cell.length_c   1.000
_cell.angle_alpha   90.00
_cell.angle_beta   90.00
_cell.angle_gamma   90.00
#
_symmetry.space_group_name_H-M   'P 1'
#
loop_
_entity.id
_entity.type
_entity.pdbx_description
1 polymer ?
#
loop_
_entity_poly.entity_id
_entity_poly.type
_entity_poly.pdbx_seq_one_letter_code
_entity_poly.pdbx_strand_id
1 'polypeptide(L)'
;SFVIMRTDKTPTYNFACAVDDMLENVTCIIRGEDHVSNTPKQEHIRASLDYNKAMTYAHLPIILNEEGVKMSKREAHSSVKWLLESGILPSAIANYLIMLGNKTPCEIFTLEEAIKWFDISKVSKAPARFDLKKLLQINREHIKMIKDDELNKILDLNKDLAQLAKFYTQEASTIKELKEKMQAIFSTKDFGEFETECKILKELLKGIELFENYEDFKNELLSKSDLKGKKF
;
A
#
# COMPACT_ATOMS: atom_id res chain seq x y z
N SER A 1 8.86 20.83 37.40
CA SER A 1 7.64 20.16 37.92
C SER A 1 6.65 19.93 36.78
N PHE A 2 5.83 18.89 36.84
CA PHE A 2 4.77 18.61 35.86
C PHE A 2 3.57 17.95 36.56
N VAL A 3 2.38 18.08 35.98
CA VAL A 3 1.14 17.54 36.55
C VAL A 3 1.03 16.04 36.24
N ILE A 4 0.81 15.22 37.27
CA ILE A 4 0.61 13.76 37.13
C ILE A 4 -0.86 13.33 37.23
N MET A 5 -1.71 14.14 37.86
CA MET A 5 -3.12 13.84 38.07
C MET A 5 -3.95 15.12 38.03
N ARG A 6 -5.13 15.06 37.42
CA ARG A 6 -6.10 16.15 37.36
C ARG A 6 -6.98 16.19 38.63
N THR A 7 -7.76 17.26 38.80
CA THR A 7 -8.66 17.44 39.96
C THR A 7 -9.76 16.38 40.04
N ASP A 8 -10.22 15.87 38.90
CA ASP A 8 -11.16 14.76 38.78
C ASP A 8 -10.53 13.38 39.03
N LYS A 9 -9.25 13.36 39.47
CA LYS A 9 -8.43 12.16 39.68
C LYS A 9 -8.04 11.40 38.40
N THR A 10 -8.31 11.96 37.22
CA THR A 10 -7.85 11.37 35.97
C THR A 10 -6.33 11.53 35.86
N PRO A 11 -5.56 10.45 35.63
CA PRO A 11 -4.11 10.53 35.46
C PRO A 11 -3.77 11.28 34.16
N THR A 12 -2.64 12.01 34.16
CA THR A 12 -2.12 12.59 32.92
C THR A 12 -1.42 11.53 32.08
N TYR A 13 -1.24 11.80 30.78
CA TYR A 13 -0.56 10.89 29.85
C TYR A 13 0.77 10.35 30.38
N ASN A 14 1.62 11.23 30.95
CA ASN A 14 2.93 10.80 31.45
C ASN A 14 2.83 9.87 32.66
N PHE A 15 1.88 10.11 33.56
CA PHE A 15 1.67 9.25 34.72
C PHE A 15 1.07 7.91 34.32
N ALA A 16 -0.01 7.92 33.53
CA ALA A 16 -0.67 6.71 33.05
C ALA A 16 0.31 5.81 32.28
N CYS A 17 0.97 6.32 31.24
CA CYS A 17 1.91 5.51 30.46
C CYS A 17 3.07 4.98 31.31
N ALA A 18 3.65 5.79 32.20
CA ALA A 18 4.75 5.34 33.04
C ALA A 18 4.36 4.17 33.96
N VAL A 19 3.16 4.25 34.55
CA VAL A 19 2.62 3.21 35.45
C VAL A 19 2.19 1.99 34.65
N ASP A 20 1.50 2.15 33.52
CA ASP A 20 1.05 1.03 32.69
C ASP A 20 2.25 0.26 32.10
N ASP A 21 3.25 0.96 31.56
CA ASP A 21 4.48 0.33 31.04
C ASP A 21 5.23 -0.46 32.15
N MET A 22 5.18 0.03 33.39
CA MET A 22 5.75 -0.63 34.56
C MET A 22 4.96 -1.88 34.94
N LEU A 23 3.64 -1.78 35.05
CA LEU A 23 2.76 -2.89 35.43
C LEU A 23 2.80 -4.03 34.39
N GLU A 24 2.86 -3.67 33.11
CA GLU A 24 2.96 -4.60 31.98
C GLU A 24 4.39 -5.07 31.69
N ASN A 25 5.36 -4.73 32.55
CA ASN A 25 6.75 -5.17 32.45
C ASN A 25 7.46 -4.81 31.13
N VAL A 26 7.03 -3.74 30.45
CA VAL A 26 7.61 -3.28 29.18
C VAL A 26 9.12 -3.08 29.33
N THR A 27 9.88 -3.48 28.31
CA THR A 27 11.35 -3.40 28.31
C THR A 27 11.91 -2.49 27.23
N CYS A 28 11.16 -2.29 26.14
CA CYS A 28 11.52 -1.43 25.03
C CYS A 28 10.31 -0.64 24.57
N ILE A 29 10.42 0.68 24.55
CA ILE A 29 9.38 1.59 24.09
C ILE A 29 9.76 2.10 22.70
N ILE A 30 8.97 1.74 21.69
CA ILE A 30 9.12 2.19 20.31
C ILE A 30 7.98 3.15 19.99
N ARG A 31 8.29 4.43 19.72
CA ARG A 31 7.29 5.49 19.50
C ARG A 31 7.84 6.65 18.67
N GLY A 32 6.99 7.58 18.25
CA GLY A 32 7.42 8.78 17.53
C GLY A 32 8.34 9.69 18.35
N GLU A 33 9.26 10.40 17.68
CA GLU A 33 10.21 11.32 18.31
C GLU A 33 9.57 12.55 18.98
N ASP A 34 8.32 12.86 18.65
CA ASP A 34 7.53 13.87 19.36
C ASP A 34 7.29 13.52 20.84
N HIS A 35 7.49 12.26 21.22
CA HIS A 35 7.44 11.81 22.61
C HIS A 35 8.80 11.81 23.33
N VAL A 36 9.91 12.25 22.71
CA VAL A 36 11.24 12.27 23.34
C VAL A 36 11.21 13.05 24.67
N SER A 37 10.54 14.21 24.70
CA SER A 37 10.44 15.06 25.89
C SER A 37 9.62 14.46 27.04
N ASN A 38 8.85 13.40 26.79
CA ASN A 38 8.07 12.67 27.79
C ASN A 38 8.92 11.62 28.53
N THR A 39 9.95 11.07 27.88
CA THR A 39 10.84 10.04 28.43
C THR A 39 11.39 10.37 29.83
N PRO A 40 12.06 11.51 30.07
CA PRO A 40 12.59 11.81 31.40
C PRO A 40 11.51 11.97 32.47
N LYS A 41 10.30 12.39 32.10
CA LYS A 41 9.16 12.51 33.03
C LYS A 41 8.65 11.13 33.45
N GLN A 42 8.51 10.22 32.48
CA GLN A 42 8.05 8.86 32.69
C GLN A 42 9.06 8.03 33.50
N GLU A 43 10.37 8.21 33.23
CA GLU A 43 11.44 7.61 34.04
C GLU A 43 11.41 8.12 35.47
N HIS A 44 11.26 9.43 35.67
CA HIS A 44 11.17 10.01 37.00
C HIS A 44 9.98 9.48 37.81
N ILE A 45 8.82 9.30 37.18
CA ILE A 45 7.65 8.69 37.83
C ILE A 45 7.96 7.27 38.29
N ARG A 46 8.51 6.42 37.41
CA ARG A 46 8.85 5.03 37.76
C ARG A 46 9.91 4.94 38.85
N ALA A 47 10.96 5.75 38.76
CA ALA A 47 11.99 5.82 39.79
C ALA A 47 11.43 6.25 41.15
N SER A 48 10.43 7.14 41.16
CA SER A 48 9.75 7.58 42.39
C SER A 48 8.84 6.51 43.00
N LEU A 49 8.54 5.44 42.26
CA LEU A 49 7.82 4.25 42.71
C LEU A 49 8.77 3.07 42.96
N ASP A 50 10.06 3.34 43.13
CA ASP A 50 11.14 2.36 43.31
C ASP A 50 11.28 1.34 42.15
N TYR A 51 10.69 1.64 40.99
CA TYR A 51 10.81 0.82 39.79
C TYR A 51 12.03 1.23 38.97
N ASN A 52 13.13 0.50 39.20
CA ASN A 52 14.45 0.78 38.63
C ASN A 52 14.84 -0.16 37.46
N LYS A 53 13.86 -0.89 36.89
CA LYS A 53 14.12 -1.77 35.75
C LYS A 53 14.56 -0.93 34.54
N ALA A 54 15.68 -1.31 33.91
CA ALA A 54 16.16 -0.67 32.70
C ALA A 54 15.14 -0.82 31.55
N MET A 55 14.88 0.28 30.85
CA MET A 55 14.07 0.33 29.64
C MET A 55 14.88 0.94 28.50
N THR A 56 14.72 0.40 27.30
CA THR A 56 15.28 0.99 26.08
C THR A 56 14.21 1.79 25.35
N TYR A 57 14.65 2.77 24.55
CA TYR A 57 13.76 3.60 23.76
C TYR A 57 14.25 3.68 22.33
N ALA A 58 13.33 3.48 21.38
CA ALA A 58 13.52 3.81 19.98
C ALA A 58 12.51 4.89 19.60
N HIS A 59 13.01 6.11 19.40
CA HIS A 59 12.22 7.24 18.94
C HIS A 59 12.31 7.32 17.42
N LEU A 60 11.21 6.99 16.75
CA LEU A 60 11.10 6.96 15.29
C LEU A 60 10.98 8.39 14.75
N PRO A 61 11.70 8.72 13.66
CA PRO A 61 11.67 10.05 13.09
C PRO A 61 10.28 10.42 12.56
N ILE A 62 9.98 11.70 12.53
CA ILE A 62 8.74 12.22 11.93
C ILE A 62 8.71 11.87 10.44
N ILE A 63 7.53 11.47 9.97
CA ILE A 63 7.23 11.35 8.55
C ILE A 63 6.81 12.73 8.01
N LEU A 64 7.48 13.15 6.94
CA LEU A 64 7.20 14.39 6.21
C LEU A 64 6.28 14.11 5.01
N ASN A 65 5.45 15.08 4.64
CA ASN A 65 4.71 15.08 3.39
C ASN A 65 5.62 15.42 2.19
N GLU A 66 5.05 15.52 0.99
CA GLU A 66 5.79 15.80 -0.24
C GLU A 66 6.47 17.18 -0.20
N GLU A 67 5.87 18.15 0.50
CA GLU A 67 6.40 19.50 0.73
C GLU A 67 7.49 19.56 1.82
N GLY A 68 7.79 18.46 2.50
CA GLY A 68 8.78 18.39 3.56
C GLY A 68 8.30 18.91 4.93
N VAL A 69 6.99 19.08 5.11
CA VAL A 69 6.36 19.45 6.37
C VAL A 69 5.90 18.19 7.11
N LYS A 70 5.80 18.23 8.45
CA LYS A 70 5.27 17.11 9.25
C LYS A 70 3.90 16.70 8.70
N MET A 71 3.81 15.43 8.27
CA MET A 71 2.58 14.86 7.75
C MET A 71 1.48 14.97 8.81
N SER A 72 0.31 15.45 8.40
CA SER A 72 -0.79 15.74 9.32
C SER A 72 -2.00 14.87 9.01
N LYS A 73 -2.77 14.53 10.04
CA LYS A 73 -4.04 13.77 9.89
C LYS A 73 -5.08 14.44 8.98
N ARG A 74 -4.87 15.70 8.58
CA ARG A 74 -5.73 16.43 7.65
C ARG A 74 -5.47 16.05 6.19
N GLU A 75 -4.29 15.51 5.89
CA GLU A 75 -3.93 15.02 4.57
C GLU A 75 -4.52 13.62 4.39
N ALA A 76 -5.33 13.40 3.34
CA ALA A 76 -6.02 12.13 3.13
C ALA A 76 -5.04 10.92 3.10
N HIS A 77 -3.89 11.09 2.44
CA HIS A 77 -2.87 10.06 2.28
C HIS A 77 -2.15 9.68 3.58
N SER A 78 -2.28 10.48 4.65
CA SER A 78 -1.77 10.13 5.98
C SER A 78 -2.62 9.07 6.69
N SER A 79 -3.82 8.79 6.17
CA SER A 79 -4.78 7.85 6.74
C SER A 79 -4.62 6.47 6.13
N VAL A 80 -4.28 5.48 6.96
CA VAL A 80 -4.27 4.06 6.56
C VAL A 80 -5.62 3.62 5.99
N LYS A 81 -6.73 4.12 6.57
CA LYS A 81 -8.07 3.84 6.06
C LYS A 81 -8.23 4.31 4.61
N TRP A 82 -7.79 5.53 4.31
CA TRP A 82 -7.87 6.07 2.95
C TRP A 82 -7.01 5.27 1.97
N LEU A 83 -5.80 4.84 2.38
CA LEU A 83 -4.93 4.00 1.54
C LEU A 83 -5.62 2.68 1.17
N LEU A 84 -6.25 2.03 2.14
CA LEU A 84 -7.01 0.80 1.93
C LEU A 84 -8.23 1.03 1.02
N GLU A 85 -9.03 2.07 1.29
CA GLU A 85 -10.20 2.45 0.48
C GLU A 85 -9.83 2.84 -0.97
N SER A 86 -8.60 3.31 -1.17
CA SER A 86 -8.05 3.61 -2.50
C SER A 86 -7.59 2.37 -3.26
N GLY A 87 -7.67 1.18 -2.66
CA GLY A 87 -7.28 -0.08 -3.29
C GLY A 87 -5.77 -0.36 -3.22
N ILE A 88 -5.05 0.23 -2.26
CA ILE A 88 -3.66 -0.13 -1.96
C ILE A 88 -3.67 -1.32 -1.02
N LEU A 89 -2.90 -2.36 -1.35
CA LEU A 89 -2.84 -3.60 -0.62
C LEU A 89 -2.20 -3.41 0.77
N PRO A 90 -2.72 -4.07 1.83
CA PRO A 90 -2.10 -4.05 3.15
C PRO A 90 -0.62 -4.46 3.13
N SER A 91 -0.26 -5.45 2.29
CA SER A 91 1.12 -5.91 2.13
C SER A 91 2.03 -4.83 1.53
N ALA A 92 1.54 -4.07 0.56
CA ALA A 92 2.28 -2.96 -0.05
C ALA A 92 2.47 -1.79 0.93
N ILE A 93 1.43 -1.47 1.71
CA ILE A 93 1.50 -0.46 2.77
C ILE A 93 2.57 -0.87 3.79
N ALA A 94 2.55 -2.12 4.27
CA ALA A 94 3.53 -2.62 5.23
C ALA A 94 4.96 -2.59 4.67
N ASN A 95 5.18 -3.11 3.45
CA ASN A 95 6.47 -3.05 2.76
C ASN A 95 6.99 -1.62 2.70
N TYR A 96 6.15 -0.68 2.27
CA TYR A 96 6.54 0.71 2.10
C TYR A 96 6.88 1.37 3.45
N LEU A 97 6.06 1.18 4.49
CA LEU A 97 6.30 1.75 5.82
C LEU A 97 7.57 1.19 6.48
N ILE A 98 7.89 -0.09 6.29
CA ILE A 98 9.13 -0.70 6.79
C ILE A 98 10.36 -0.15 6.04
N MET A 99 10.20 0.18 4.77
CA MET A 99 11.25 0.78 3.95
C MET A 99 11.52 2.24 4.33
N LEU A 100 10.52 2.97 4.84
CA LEU A 100 10.69 4.36 5.25
C LEU A 100 11.73 4.49 6.38
N GLY A 101 12.81 5.22 6.09
CA GLY A 101 13.88 5.44 7.05
C GLY A 101 14.73 4.19 7.32
N ASN A 102 14.65 3.16 6.48
CA ASN A 102 15.41 1.92 6.67
C ASN A 102 16.13 1.53 5.38
N LYS A 103 17.29 0.88 5.50
CA LYS A 103 17.99 0.29 4.36
C LYS A 103 17.56 -1.16 4.21
N THR A 104 16.76 -1.45 3.19
CA THR A 104 16.21 -2.79 2.94
C THR A 104 17.09 -3.58 1.96
N PRO A 105 17.14 -4.93 2.03
CA PRO A 105 17.91 -5.75 1.10
C PRO A 105 17.40 -5.69 -0.34
N CYS A 106 16.09 -5.55 -0.50
CA CYS A 106 15.37 -5.39 -1.75
C CYS A 106 14.24 -4.38 -1.57
N GLU A 107 13.69 -3.86 -2.67
CA GLU A 107 12.58 -2.90 -2.61
C GLU A 107 11.24 -3.56 -2.33
N ILE A 108 11.03 -4.76 -2.89
CA ILE A 108 9.79 -5.51 -2.79
C ILE A 108 10.02 -6.70 -1.87
N PHE A 109 9.24 -6.78 -0.80
CA PHE A 109 9.31 -7.85 0.19
C PHE A 109 7.99 -8.05 0.91
N THR A 110 7.80 -9.25 1.48
CA THR A 110 6.68 -9.55 2.38
C THR A 110 7.05 -9.24 3.84
N LEU A 111 6.05 -9.25 4.73
CA LEU A 111 6.29 -9.07 6.15
C LEU A 111 7.12 -10.22 6.74
N GLU A 112 6.89 -11.45 6.27
CA GLU A 112 7.63 -12.66 6.67
C GLU A 112 9.11 -12.57 6.25
N GLU A 113 9.40 -11.96 5.11
CA GLU A 113 10.77 -11.67 4.70
C GLU A 113 11.38 -10.58 5.57
N ALA A 114 10.64 -9.49 5.83
CA ALA A 114 11.10 -8.39 6.68
C ALA A 114 11.50 -8.85 8.07
N ILE A 115 10.74 -9.77 8.70
CA ILE A 115 11.06 -10.31 10.03
C ILE A 115 12.47 -10.92 10.09
N LYS A 116 12.98 -11.47 8.99
CA LYS A 116 14.29 -12.15 8.97
C LYS A 116 15.48 -11.19 9.01
N TRP A 117 15.31 -9.95 8.57
CA TRP A 117 16.42 -8.99 8.42
C TRP A 117 16.18 -7.65 9.09
N PHE A 118 14.96 -7.36 9.52
CA PHE A 118 14.62 -6.09 10.16
C PHE A 118 15.37 -5.93 11.48
N ASP A 119 16.00 -4.78 11.64
CA ASP A 119 16.75 -4.42 12.82
C ASP A 119 16.49 -2.94 13.12
N ILE A 120 15.77 -2.70 14.22
CA ILE A 120 15.37 -1.35 14.64
C ILE A 120 16.58 -0.43 14.89
N SER A 121 17.75 -0.99 15.22
CA SER A 121 18.97 -0.20 15.45
C SER A 121 19.54 0.42 14.16
N LYS A 122 19.14 -0.12 13.00
CA LYS A 122 19.56 0.36 11.67
C LYS A 122 18.60 1.38 11.07
N VAL A 123 17.47 1.66 11.73
CA VAL A 123 16.53 2.69 11.30
C VAL A 123 17.19 4.06 11.43
N SER A 124 17.15 4.83 10.36
CA SER A 124 17.68 6.17 10.25
C SER A 124 17.02 7.11 11.23
N LYS A 125 17.80 8.05 11.76
CA LYS A 125 17.31 9.17 12.59
C LYS A 125 16.80 10.34 11.75
N ALA A 126 17.07 10.34 10.44
CA ALA A 126 16.63 11.41 9.55
C ALA A 126 15.11 11.29 9.28
N PRO A 127 14.39 12.42 9.15
CA PRO A 127 12.98 12.41 8.74
C PRO A 127 12.78 11.64 7.44
N ALA A 128 11.74 10.81 7.40
CA ALA A 128 11.37 10.06 6.21
C ALA A 128 10.32 10.85 5.42
N ARG A 129 10.52 11.03 4.11
CA ARG A 129 9.51 11.66 3.25
C ARG A 129 8.54 10.61 2.73
N PHE A 130 7.25 10.88 2.88
CA PHE A 130 6.22 10.08 2.25
C PHE A 130 6.11 10.44 0.76
N ASP A 131 6.27 9.44 -0.09
CA ASP A 131 6.12 9.48 -1.54
C ASP A 131 5.00 8.52 -1.97
N LEU A 132 3.85 9.07 -2.36
CA LEU A 132 2.72 8.26 -2.80
C LEU A 132 3.03 7.50 -4.09
N LYS A 133 3.84 8.06 -5.00
CA LYS A 133 4.20 7.42 -6.27
C LYS A 133 5.04 6.17 -6.02
N LYS A 134 5.98 6.22 -5.08
CA LYS A 134 6.77 5.05 -4.67
C LYS A 134 5.89 3.97 -4.04
N LEU A 135 4.94 4.36 -3.17
CA LEU A 135 3.97 3.42 -2.61
C LEU A 135 3.13 2.76 -3.71
N LEU A 136 2.64 3.53 -4.70
CA LEU A 136 1.88 2.99 -5.83
C LEU A 136 2.73 2.05 -6.71
N GLN A 137 4.01 2.35 -6.90
CA GLN A 137 4.95 1.44 -7.57
C GLN A 137 5.08 0.11 -6.82
N ILE A 138 5.31 0.16 -5.51
CA ILE A 138 5.38 -1.05 -4.66
C ILE A 138 4.06 -1.81 -4.73
N ASN A 139 2.93 -1.10 -4.69
CA ASN A 139 1.62 -1.72 -4.79
C ASN A 139 1.41 -2.52 -6.08
N ARG A 140 1.88 -2.01 -7.22
CA ARG A 140 1.86 -2.76 -8.49
C ARG A 140 2.63 -4.08 -8.40
N GLU A 141 3.82 -4.05 -7.83
CA GLU A 141 4.63 -5.27 -7.68
C GLU A 141 3.97 -6.26 -6.72
N HIS A 142 3.35 -5.77 -5.63
CA HIS A 142 2.54 -6.60 -4.75
C HIS A 142 1.33 -7.22 -5.46
N ILE A 143 0.61 -6.47 -6.30
CA ILE A 143 -0.50 -7.01 -7.11
C ILE A 143 -0.01 -8.16 -8.02
N LYS A 144 1.16 -8.00 -8.66
CA LYS A 144 1.73 -9.02 -9.54
C LYS A 144 2.09 -10.32 -8.80
N MET A 145 2.48 -10.22 -7.53
CA MET A 145 2.83 -11.37 -6.69
C MET A 145 1.61 -12.16 -6.19
N ILE A 146 0.39 -11.58 -6.23
CA ILE A 146 -0.83 -12.29 -5.82
C ILE A 146 -1.07 -13.49 -6.74
N LYS A 147 -1.49 -14.63 -6.17
CA LYS A 147 -1.88 -15.81 -6.95
C LYS A 147 -3.10 -15.52 -7.81
N ASP A 148 -3.16 -16.07 -9.01
CA ASP A 148 -4.20 -15.75 -9.99
C ASP A 148 -5.63 -15.95 -9.45
N ASP A 149 -5.88 -17.09 -8.79
CA ASP A 149 -7.17 -17.39 -8.16
C ASP A 149 -7.59 -16.35 -7.10
N GLU A 150 -6.62 -15.83 -6.35
CA GLU A 150 -6.86 -14.85 -5.31
C GLU A 150 -7.10 -13.46 -5.92
N LEU A 151 -6.32 -13.09 -6.93
CA LEU A 151 -6.50 -11.83 -7.65
C LEU A 151 -7.85 -11.77 -8.37
N ASN A 152 -8.27 -12.88 -9.00
CA ASN A 152 -9.59 -12.99 -9.61
C ASN A 152 -10.71 -12.73 -8.58
N LYS A 153 -10.59 -13.28 -7.36
CA LYS A 153 -11.55 -13.03 -6.27
C LYS A 153 -11.53 -11.58 -5.78
N ILE A 154 -10.35 -11.00 -5.58
CA ILE A 154 -10.20 -9.61 -5.13
C ILE A 154 -10.83 -8.65 -6.13
N LEU A 155 -10.65 -8.90 -7.43
CA LEU A 155 -11.18 -8.08 -8.51
C LEU A 155 -12.64 -8.40 -8.87
N ASP A 156 -13.23 -9.42 -8.25
CA ASP A 156 -14.60 -9.88 -8.53
C ASP A 156 -14.79 -10.27 -10.00
N LEU A 157 -13.83 -11.03 -10.54
CA LEU A 157 -13.81 -11.47 -11.93
C LEU A 157 -14.44 -12.85 -12.05
N ASN A 158 -15.46 -12.97 -12.91
CA ASN A 158 -16.19 -14.21 -13.18
C ASN A 158 -15.44 -15.23 -14.06
N LYS A 159 -14.21 -14.90 -14.47
CA LYS A 159 -13.39 -15.65 -15.42
C LYS A 159 -11.93 -15.59 -14.97
N ASP A 160 -11.12 -16.52 -15.43
CA ASP A 160 -9.68 -16.48 -15.22
C ASP A 160 -9.05 -15.36 -16.05
N LEU A 161 -8.96 -14.18 -15.45
CA LEU A 161 -8.51 -12.94 -16.09
C LEU A 161 -7.40 -12.26 -15.28
N ALA A 162 -6.85 -12.95 -14.28
CA ALA A 162 -5.81 -12.43 -13.41
C ALA A 162 -4.56 -12.03 -14.20
N GLN A 163 -4.16 -12.83 -15.19
CA GLN A 163 -3.02 -12.51 -16.06
C GLN A 163 -3.26 -11.23 -16.87
N LEU A 164 -4.49 -11.02 -17.38
CA LEU A 164 -4.86 -9.79 -18.06
C LEU A 164 -4.86 -8.59 -17.09
N ALA A 165 -5.38 -8.77 -15.88
CA ALA A 165 -5.34 -7.73 -14.85
C ALA A 165 -3.89 -7.36 -14.47
N LYS A 166 -3.00 -8.36 -14.32
CA LYS A 166 -1.57 -8.17 -14.07
C LYS A 166 -0.89 -7.42 -15.20
N PHE A 167 -1.22 -7.71 -16.46
CA PHE A 167 -0.74 -6.95 -17.62
C PHE A 167 -1.08 -5.45 -17.50
N TYR A 168 -2.32 -5.14 -17.10
CA TYR A 168 -2.76 -3.75 -16.95
C TYR A 168 -2.20 -3.01 -15.73
N THR A 169 -1.39 -3.66 -14.88
CA THR A 169 -0.66 -2.95 -13.82
C THR A 169 0.29 -1.88 -14.37
N GLN A 170 0.65 -1.93 -15.64
CA GLN A 170 1.45 -0.89 -16.31
C GLN A 170 0.74 0.48 -16.35
N GLU A 171 -0.59 0.48 -16.28
CA GLU A 171 -1.43 1.68 -16.37
C GLU A 171 -2.31 1.89 -15.13
N ALA A 172 -2.55 0.86 -14.33
CA ALA A 172 -3.33 0.91 -13.10
C ALA A 172 -2.47 0.49 -11.91
N SER A 173 -2.42 1.32 -10.88
CA SER A 173 -1.55 1.14 -9.72
C SER A 173 -2.27 0.62 -8.49
N THR A 174 -3.60 0.57 -8.50
CA THR A 174 -4.42 0.12 -7.36
C THR A 174 -5.41 -0.97 -7.78
N ILE A 175 -5.90 -1.74 -6.81
CA ILE A 175 -7.00 -2.71 -7.01
C ILE A 175 -8.25 -2.01 -7.53
N LYS A 176 -8.52 -0.79 -7.06
CA LYS A 176 -9.68 0.00 -7.50
C LYS A 176 -9.57 0.38 -8.97
N GLU A 177 -8.43 0.96 -9.38
CA GLU A 177 -8.16 1.31 -10.78
C GLU A 177 -8.20 0.08 -11.69
N LEU A 178 -7.62 -1.04 -11.25
CA LEU A 178 -7.68 -2.30 -11.99
C LEU A 178 -9.12 -2.79 -12.14
N LYS A 179 -9.93 -2.76 -11.08
CA LYS A 179 -11.33 -3.19 -11.15
C LYS A 179 -12.13 -2.33 -12.13
N GLU A 180 -11.97 -1.01 -12.07
CA GLU A 180 -12.61 -0.07 -13.00
C GLU A 180 -12.18 -0.36 -14.45
N LYS A 181 -10.89 -0.59 -14.68
CA LYS A 181 -10.36 -0.89 -16.01
C LYS A 181 -10.87 -2.23 -16.56
N MET A 182 -10.85 -3.27 -15.73
CA MET A 182 -11.38 -4.58 -16.11
C MET A 182 -12.89 -4.52 -16.40
N GLN A 183 -13.66 -3.83 -15.56
CA GLN A 183 -15.07 -3.60 -15.80
C GLN A 183 -15.30 -2.83 -17.11
N ALA A 184 -14.51 -1.81 -17.39
CA ALA A 184 -14.60 -1.05 -18.63
C ALA A 184 -14.34 -1.95 -19.86
N ILE A 185 -13.37 -2.86 -19.81
CA ILE A 185 -13.07 -3.78 -20.94
C ILE A 185 -14.25 -4.71 -21.22
N PHE A 186 -14.84 -5.30 -20.19
CA PHE A 186 -15.88 -6.32 -20.32
C PHE A 186 -17.32 -5.78 -20.25
N SER A 187 -17.50 -4.48 -20.02
CA SER A 187 -18.79 -3.81 -20.09
C SER A 187 -19.44 -3.97 -21.48
N THR A 188 -20.77 -3.98 -21.50
CA THR A 188 -21.52 -3.93 -22.76
C THR A 188 -21.12 -2.67 -23.53
N LYS A 189 -20.76 -2.87 -24.80
CA LYS A 189 -20.37 -1.80 -25.71
C LYS A 189 -21.54 -1.47 -26.63
N ASP A 190 -21.76 -0.18 -26.86
CA ASP A 190 -22.62 0.32 -27.92
C ASP A 190 -21.70 0.75 -29.07
N PHE A 191 -21.79 0.02 -30.19
CA PHE A 191 -20.96 0.25 -31.36
C PHE A 191 -21.64 1.16 -32.40
N GLY A 192 -22.87 1.61 -32.15
CA GLY A 192 -23.60 2.53 -33.05
C GLY A 192 -23.67 2.03 -34.49
N GLU A 193 -23.18 2.84 -35.43
CA GLU A 193 -23.17 2.52 -36.86
C GLU A 193 -22.24 1.35 -37.25
N PHE A 194 -21.32 0.95 -36.36
CA PHE A 194 -20.34 -0.13 -36.60
C PHE A 194 -20.74 -1.47 -35.94
N GLU A 195 -21.97 -1.60 -35.44
CA GLU A 195 -22.46 -2.80 -34.77
C GLU A 195 -22.32 -4.07 -35.63
N THR A 196 -22.49 -3.96 -36.95
CA THR A 196 -22.39 -5.09 -37.88
C THR A 196 -20.92 -5.52 -38.04
N GLU A 197 -20.04 -4.56 -38.27
CA GLU A 197 -18.59 -4.74 -38.40
C GLU A 197 -17.98 -5.36 -37.14
N CYS A 198 -18.35 -4.85 -35.95
CA CYS A 198 -17.89 -5.42 -34.68
C CYS A 198 -18.38 -6.87 -34.46
N LYS A 199 -19.60 -7.22 -34.91
CA LYS A 199 -20.08 -8.61 -34.87
C LYS A 199 -19.26 -9.53 -35.76
N ILE A 200 -18.92 -9.10 -36.97
CA ILE A 200 -18.07 -9.86 -37.90
C ILE A 200 -16.71 -10.13 -37.25
N LEU A 201 -16.05 -9.08 -36.75
CA LEU A 201 -14.74 -9.22 -36.08
C LEU A 201 -14.82 -10.15 -34.87
N LYS A 202 -15.88 -10.01 -34.05
CA LYS A 202 -16.07 -10.86 -32.86
C LYS A 202 -16.25 -12.33 -33.19
N GLU A 203 -16.93 -12.66 -34.28
CA GLU A 203 -17.05 -14.06 -34.72
C GLU A 203 -15.73 -14.60 -35.26
N LEU A 204 -14.98 -13.80 -36.04
CA LEU A 204 -13.66 -14.21 -36.55
C LEU A 204 -12.65 -14.47 -35.43
N LEU A 205 -12.68 -13.64 -34.37
CA LEU A 205 -11.79 -13.79 -33.21
C LEU A 205 -11.95 -15.12 -32.46
N LYS A 206 -13.08 -15.81 -32.58
CA LYS A 206 -13.29 -17.10 -31.90
C LYS A 206 -12.43 -18.23 -32.47
N GLY A 207 -12.00 -18.12 -33.73
CA GLY A 207 -11.23 -19.13 -34.45
C GLY A 207 -9.84 -18.67 -34.87
N ILE A 208 -9.36 -17.55 -34.34
CA ILE A 208 -8.05 -17.01 -34.69
C ILE A 208 -6.96 -17.62 -33.79
N GLU A 209 -5.80 -17.90 -34.36
CA GLU A 209 -4.64 -18.35 -33.60
C GLU A 209 -3.96 -17.17 -32.89
N LEU A 210 -3.10 -17.46 -31.91
CA LEU A 210 -2.30 -16.43 -31.25
C LEU A 210 -1.15 -15.99 -32.16
N PHE A 211 -0.94 -14.68 -32.25
CA PHE A 211 0.15 -14.09 -33.03
C PHE A 211 1.22 -13.51 -32.10
N GLU A 212 2.47 -13.51 -32.56
CA GLU A 212 3.58 -12.91 -31.82
C GLU A 212 3.53 -11.38 -31.78
N ASN A 213 2.93 -10.75 -32.80
CA ASN A 213 2.83 -9.30 -32.88
C ASN A 213 1.46 -8.83 -33.37
N TYR A 214 1.18 -7.56 -33.10
CA TYR A 214 -0.10 -6.93 -33.41
C TYR A 214 -0.36 -6.76 -34.91
N GLU A 215 0.68 -6.53 -35.71
CA GLU A 215 0.50 -6.30 -37.15
C GLU A 215 0.08 -7.58 -37.87
N ASP A 216 0.63 -8.74 -37.51
CA ASP A 216 0.23 -10.02 -38.08
C ASP A 216 -1.21 -10.37 -37.70
N PHE A 217 -1.58 -10.17 -36.42
CA PHE A 217 -2.95 -10.31 -35.94
C PHE A 217 -3.93 -9.42 -36.71
N LYS A 218 -3.55 -8.15 -36.92
CA LYS A 218 -4.35 -7.17 -37.64
C LYS A 218 -4.50 -7.52 -39.13
N ASN A 219 -3.41 -7.94 -39.78
CA ASN A 219 -3.40 -8.33 -41.19
C ASN A 219 -4.27 -9.56 -41.44
N GLU A 220 -4.25 -10.54 -40.54
CA GLU A 220 -5.13 -11.71 -40.61
C GLU A 220 -6.61 -11.33 -40.47
N LEU A 221 -6.94 -10.45 -39.52
CA LEU A 221 -8.32 -9.97 -39.36
C LEU A 221 -8.79 -9.17 -40.57
N LEU A 222 -7.92 -8.34 -41.16
CA LEU A 222 -8.22 -7.61 -42.38
C LEU A 222 -8.49 -8.57 -43.56
N SER A 223 -7.68 -9.63 -43.69
CA SER A 223 -7.82 -10.61 -44.77
C SER A 223 -9.12 -11.42 -44.64
N LYS A 224 -9.53 -11.75 -43.41
CA LYS A 224 -10.72 -12.58 -43.14
C LYS A 224 -12.03 -11.82 -43.03
N SER A 225 -12.00 -10.51 -42.72
CA SER A 225 -13.21 -9.73 -42.46
C SER A 225 -13.80 -9.03 -43.69
N ASP A 226 -13.02 -8.89 -44.77
CA ASP A 226 -13.35 -8.05 -45.94
C ASP A 226 -13.64 -6.57 -45.62
N LEU A 227 -13.40 -6.13 -44.37
CA LEU A 227 -13.60 -4.76 -43.92
C LEU A 227 -12.44 -3.87 -44.39
N LYS A 228 -12.76 -2.60 -44.72
CA LYS A 228 -11.78 -1.64 -45.25
C LYS A 228 -11.99 -0.23 -44.67
N GLY A 229 -10.88 0.51 -44.53
CA GLY A 229 -10.91 1.90 -44.10
C GLY A 229 -11.55 2.05 -42.73
N LYS A 230 -12.49 2.99 -42.58
CA LYS A 230 -13.19 3.24 -41.31
C LYS A 230 -14.07 2.09 -40.81
N LYS A 231 -14.35 1.09 -41.65
CA LYS A 231 -15.18 -0.06 -41.28
C LYS A 231 -14.39 -1.16 -40.56
N PHE A 232 -13.07 -1.12 -40.59
CA PHE A 232 -12.19 -2.02 -39.82
C PHE A 232 -11.64 -1.27 -38.61
#